data_AF-A0A4Q7PPG9-F1
#
_entry.id   AF-A0A4Q7PPG9-F1
#
_cell.length_a   1.000
_cell.length_b   1.000
_cell.length_c   1.000
_cell.angle_alpha   90.00
_cell.angle_beta   90.00
_cell.angle_gamma   90.00
#
_symmetry.space_group_name_H-M   'P 1'
#
loop_
_entity.id
_entity.type
_entity.pdbx_description
1 polymer ?
#
loop_
_entity_poly.entity_id
_entity_poly.type
_entity_poly.pdbx_seq_one_letter_code
_entity_poly.pdbx_strand_id
1 'polypeptide(L)' 'MLNDRMINKYYLNQKVYIVMEYPIFELVKIRYQDSMREEIVDSRLVTDKLRIQNTISLKMFCGGK' A
#
# COMPACT_ATOMS: atom_id res chain seq x y z
N MET A 1 -0.19 -22.68 14.97
CA MET A 1 -1.22 -21.69 15.36
C MET A 1 -0.60 -20.31 15.24
N LEU A 2 -0.70 -19.71 14.06
CA LEU A 2 -0.17 -18.37 13.79
C LEU A 2 -1.11 -17.36 14.46
N ASN A 3 -0.71 -16.88 15.64
CA ASN A 3 -1.21 -15.63 16.19
C ASN A 3 -0.66 -14.50 15.32
N ASP A 4 -1.17 -14.40 14.09
CA ASP A 4 -0.98 -13.27 13.22
C ASP A 4 -1.73 -12.11 13.86
N ARG A 5 -1.01 -11.33 14.66
CA ARG A 5 -1.33 -9.91 14.78
C ARG A 5 -1.39 -9.41 13.35
N MET A 6 -2.60 -9.31 12.78
CA MET A 6 -2.84 -8.68 11.49
C MET A 6 -2.47 -7.21 11.65
N ILE A 7 -1.18 -6.91 11.53
CA ILE A 7 -0.67 -5.55 11.52
C ILE A 7 -1.33 -4.92 10.31
N ASN A 8 -2.19 -3.93 10.55
CA ASN A 8 -2.88 -3.22 9.47
C ASN A 8 -1.82 -2.52 8.62
N LYS A 9 -1.62 -3.01 7.40
CA LYS A 9 -0.77 -2.39 6.40
C LYS A 9 -1.61 -1.67 5.37
N TYR A 10 -1.01 -0.70 4.72
CA TYR A 10 -1.64 0.13 3.70
C TYR A 10 -0.78 0.20 2.45
N TYR A 11 -1.42 0.08 1.29
CA TYR A 11 -0.82 0.33 -0.01
C TYR A 11 -1.79 1.19 -0.83
N LEU A 12 -1.30 2.30 -1.39
CA LEU A 12 -2.13 3.29 -2.10
C LEU A 12 -3.38 3.72 -1.29
N ASN A 13 -3.21 3.89 0.03
CA ASN A 13 -4.27 4.22 0.99
C ASN A 13 -5.40 3.19 1.13
N GLN A 14 -5.21 1.98 0.62
CA GLN A 14 -6.12 0.86 0.84
C GLN A 14 -5.50 -0.10 1.85
N LYS A 15 -6.34 -0.71 2.70
CA LYS A 15 -5.91 -1.72 3.66
C LYS A 15 -5.53 -3.01 2.94
N VAL A 16 -4.37 -3.54 3.31
CA VAL A 16 -3.82 -4.75 2.70
C VAL A 16 -3.22 -5.66 3.75
N TYR A 17 -3.15 -6.95 3.43
CA TYR A 17 -2.48 -7.98 4.21
C TYR A 17 -1.23 -8.44 3.48
N ILE A 18 -0.15 -8.65 4.22
CA ILE A 18 1.05 -9.29 3.70
C ILE A 18 0.80 -10.80 3.65
N VAL A 19 0.88 -11.37 2.46
CA VAL A 19 0.67 -12.81 2.23
C VAL A 19 2.00 -13.55 2.11
N MET A 20 3.01 -12.89 1.54
CA MET A 20 4.35 -13.47 1.36
C MET A 20 5.37 -12.34 1.22
N GLU A 21 6.57 -12.53 1.78
CA GLU A 21 7.68 -11.59 1.64
C GLU A 21 8.79 -12.19 0.78
N TYR A 22 9.42 -11.36 -0.04
CA TYR A 22 10.59 -11.70 -0.86
C TYR A 22 11.76 -10.77 -0.51
N PRO A 23 12.45 -11.00 0.62
CA PRO A 23 13.41 -10.05 1.18
C PRO A 23 14.56 -9.69 0.24
N ILE A 24 15.05 -10.66 -0.54
CA ILE A 24 16.17 -10.48 -1.49
C ILE A 24 15.86 -9.41 -2.54
N PHE A 25 14.60 -9.27 -2.92
CA PHE A 25 14.15 -8.34 -3.97
C PHE A 25 13.50 -7.08 -3.39
N GLU A 26 13.46 -6.93 -2.06
CA GLU A 26 12.67 -5.89 -1.40
C GLU A 26 11.19 -5.88 -1.83
N LEU A 27 10.65 -7.04 -2.21
CA LEU A 27 9.26 -7.18 -2.67
C LEU A 27 8.39 -7.88 -1.63
N VAL A 28 7.10 -7.57 -1.69
CA VAL A 28 6.07 -8.21 -0.85
C VAL A 28 4.83 -8.49 -1.68
N LYS A 29 4.25 -9.67 -1.49
CA LYS A 29 2.94 -10.02 -2.02
C LYS A 29 1.87 -9.58 -1.04
N ILE A 30 0.97 -8.73 -1.51
CA ILE A 30 -0.13 -8.19 -0.73
C ILE A 30 -1.47 -8.73 -1.24
N ARG A 31 -2.46 -8.79 -0.36
CA ARG A 31 -3.88 -8.99 -0.68
C ARG A 31 -4.70 -7.84 -0.13
N TYR A 32 -5.59 -7.28 -0.93
CA TYR A 32 -6.47 -6.21 -0.48
C TYR A 32 -7.50 -6.74 0.53
N GLN A 33 -7.83 -5.95 1.55
CA GLN A 33 -8.78 -6.41 2.58
C GLN A 33 -10.18 -6.64 2.01
N ASP A 34 -10.64 -5.75 1.14
CA ASP A 34 -12.01 -5.76 0.61
C ASP A 34 -12.15 -6.54 -0.70
N SER A 35 -11.10 -7.21 -1.17
CA SER A 35 -11.15 -8.01 -2.41
C SER A 35 -10.17 -9.17 -2.42
N MET A 36 -10.43 -10.16 -3.28
CA MET A 36 -9.48 -11.27 -3.51
C MET A 36 -8.30 -10.86 -4.42
N ARG A 37 -8.14 -9.57 -4.72
CA ARG A 37 -7.03 -9.09 -5.54
C ARG A 37 -5.72 -9.23 -4.77
N GLU A 38 -4.72 -9.78 -5.46
CA GLU A 38 -3.35 -9.89 -4.97
C GLU A 38 -2.39 -9.18 -5.93
N GLU A 39 -1.31 -8.64 -5.39
CA GLU A 39 -0.29 -7.92 -6.18
C GLU A 39 1.08 -8.08 -5.52
N ILE A 40 2.15 -8.03 -6.31
CA ILE A 40 3.53 -7.96 -5.82
C ILE A 40 3.99 -6.52 -5.96
N VAL A 41 4.41 -5.93 -4.84
CA VAL A 41 4.80 -4.51 -4.78
C VAL A 41 6.13 -4.37 -4.04
N ASP A 42 6.77 -3.21 -4.20
CA ASP A 42 7.93 -2.83 -3.38
C ASP A 42 7.51 -2.72 -1.91
N SER A 43 8.23 -3.43 -1.04
CA SER A 43 7.99 -3.50 0.40
C SER A 43 7.96 -2.14 1.08
N ARG A 44 8.71 -1.15 0.57
CA ARG A 44 8.80 0.20 1.11
C ARG A 44 7.53 1.02 0.87
N LEU A 45 6.68 0.60 -0.07
CA LEU A 45 5.40 1.24 -0.37
C LEU A 45 4.28 0.74 0.56
N VAL A 46 4.50 -0.34 1.29
CA VAL A 46 3.53 -0.94 2.21
C VAL A 46 3.77 -0.39 3.62
N THR A 47 2.89 0.49 4.08
CA THR A 47 3.08 1.30 5.29
C THR A 47 2.12 0.94 6.42
N ASP A 48 2.49 1.19 7.67
CA ASP A 48 1.61 0.97 8.85
C ASP A 48 0.51 2.01 9.00
N LYS A 49 0.62 3.14 8.30
CA LYS A 49 -0.31 4.26 8.37
C LYS A 49 -0.77 4.66 6.97
N LEU A 50 -1.99 5.15 6.88
CA LEU A 50 -2.48 5.86 5.70
C LEU A 50 -1.55 7.03 5.39
N ARG A 51 -1.09 7.12 4.15
CA ARG A 51 -0.34 8.28 3.67
C ARG A 51 -1.33 9.25 3.07
N ILE A 52 -1.68 10.28 3.82
CA ILE A 52 -2.40 11.43 3.28
C ILE A 52 -1.46 12.08 2.25
N GLN A 53 -1.63 11.72 0.98
CA GLN A 53 -1.02 12.46 -0.10
C GLN A 53 -1.82 13.75 -0.18
N ASN A 54 -1.15 14.87 0.10
CA ASN A 54 -1.65 16.16 -0.31
C ASN A 54 -1.66 16.13 -1.84
N THR A 55 -2.80 15.77 -2.43
CA THR A 55 -3.01 15.90 -3.86
C THR A 55 -2.90 17.39 -4.16
N ILE A 56 -1.73 17.85 -4.59
CA ILE A 56 -1.62 19.17 -5.19
C ILE A 56 -2.48 19.07 -6.44
N SER A 57 -3.65 19.71 -6.39
CA SER A 57 -4.53 19.73 -7.55
C SER A 57 -3.74 20.31 -8.71
N LEU A 58 -3.66 19.58 -9.83
CA LEU A 58 -3.00 20.04 -11.04
C LEU A 58 -3.56 21.39 -11.54
N LYS A 59 -4.73 21.81 -11.04
CA LYS A 59 -5.26 23.17 -11.24
C LYS A 59 -4.33 24.29 -10.74
N MET A 60 -3.42 24.02 -9.80
CA MET A 60 -2.39 24.97 -9.38
C MET A 60 -1.24 25.10 -10.40
N PHE A 61 -1.03 24.09 -11.24
CA PHE A 61 0.00 24.09 -12.28
C PHE A 61 -0.53 24.49 -13.66
N CYS A 62 -1.84 24.31 -13.91
CA CYS A 62 -2.51 24.87 -15.08
C CYS A 62 -2.81 26.36 -14.85
N GLY A 63 -1.77 27.19 -14.82
CA GLY A 63 -1.93 28.62 -15.06
C GLY A 63 -2.59 28.81 -16.42
N GLY A 64 -3.83 29.28 -16.43
CA GLY A 64 -4.57 29.55 -17.65
C GLY A 64 -5.85 30.31 -17.32
N LYS A 65 -5.73 31.64 -17.23
CA LYS A 65 -6.83 32.55 -17.50
C LYS A 65 -7.15 32.51 -18.98
#